data_AF-A0A6J1DVJ7-F1
#
_entry.id   AF-A0A6J1DVJ7-F1
#
_cell.length_a   1.000
_cell.length_b   1.000
_cell.length_c   1.000
_cell.angle_alpha   90.00
_cell.angle_beta   90.00
_cell.angle_gamma   90.00
#
_symmetry.space_group_name_H-M   'P 1'
#
loop_
_entity.id
_entity.type
_entity.pdbx_description
1 polymer ?
#
loop_
_entity_poly.entity_id
_entity_poly.type
_entity_poly.pdbx_seq_one_letter_code
_entity_poly.pdbx_strand_id
1 'polypeptide(L)'
;MQPPSTSSPAHFHDSDDESEVRSMTAKGINHLCSELLELKAESNGDFHRIIISTCLSFSRTFEQVKVMQQDLIQLKGEISTQTNLVKHLVDGIDLAVEAGETDPTVVDSTTLQPSQFSRISWLIDSEAHIYSVAKALDALICEDRIDEALEIIKVEDDNLQRVKAEEEDYPFDIVTLYDCVVSDKRAKIKLRLAHASDYAQTAAQGEIVPTTDRPPPSHDVPVEF
;
A
#
# COMPACT_ATOMS: atom_id res chain seq x y z
N MET A 1 47.77 72.64 -66.49
CA MET A 1 48.14 72.22 -65.12
C MET A 1 47.00 71.37 -64.61
N GLN A 2 47.30 70.12 -64.28
CA GLN A 2 46.37 69.03 -64.00
C GLN A 2 45.99 69.05 -62.51
N PRO A 3 44.73 68.77 -62.13
CA PRO A 3 44.37 68.64 -60.72
C PRO A 3 44.95 67.34 -60.13
N PRO A 4 45.28 67.29 -58.83
CA PRO A 4 45.78 66.07 -58.20
C PRO A 4 44.65 65.05 -58.07
N SER A 5 44.86 63.88 -58.65
CA SER A 5 44.01 62.70 -58.47
C SER A 5 44.04 62.27 -57.01
N THR A 6 42.92 62.39 -56.31
CA THR A 6 42.69 61.72 -55.03
C THR A 6 42.47 60.23 -55.30
N SER A 7 43.51 59.41 -55.12
CA SER A 7 43.35 57.96 -55.06
C SER A 7 42.81 57.58 -53.68
N SER A 8 41.52 57.29 -53.59
CA SER A 8 41.01 56.49 -52.46
C SER A 8 41.55 55.07 -52.58
N PRO A 9 42.24 54.52 -51.58
CA PRO A 9 42.46 53.09 -51.51
C PRO A 9 41.11 52.45 -51.17
N ALA A 10 40.63 51.59 -52.07
CA ALA A 10 39.45 50.79 -51.85
C ALA A 10 39.72 49.83 -50.67
N HIS A 11 38.92 49.97 -49.61
CA HIS A 11 38.90 49.08 -48.45
C HIS A 11 38.14 47.81 -48.86
N PHE A 12 38.83 46.83 -49.45
CA PHE A 12 38.30 45.50 -49.73
C PHE A 12 39.24 44.44 -49.14
N HIS A 13 39.26 44.33 -47.81
CA HIS A 13 39.92 43.20 -47.14
C HIS A 13 39.19 42.75 -45.87
N ASP A 14 37.92 43.16 -45.70
CA ASP A 14 37.11 42.86 -44.50
C ASP A 14 35.98 41.85 -44.79
N SER A 15 35.63 41.66 -46.06
CA SER A 15 34.51 40.79 -46.45
C SER A 15 34.87 39.31 -46.54
N ASP A 16 36.15 38.97 -46.75
CA ASP A 16 36.61 37.60 -46.98
C ASP A 16 36.86 36.87 -45.64
N ASP A 17 37.48 37.56 -44.68
CA ASP A 17 37.67 37.06 -43.31
C ASP A 17 36.32 36.81 -42.60
N GLU A 18 35.35 37.71 -42.76
CA GLU A 18 33.98 37.53 -42.23
C GLU A 18 33.24 36.34 -42.89
N SER A 19 33.50 36.08 -44.17
CA SER A 19 32.94 34.93 -44.90
C SER A 19 33.53 33.60 -44.40
N GLU A 20 34.84 33.57 -44.15
CA GLU A 20 35.54 32.40 -43.62
C GLU A 20 35.13 32.10 -42.18
N VAL A 21 35.03 33.11 -41.32
CA VAL A 21 34.54 32.97 -39.94
C VAL A 21 33.11 32.42 -39.93
N ARG A 22 32.21 32.97 -40.76
CA ARG A 22 30.84 32.46 -40.88
C ARG A 22 30.79 31.01 -41.40
N SER A 23 31.68 30.64 -42.32
CA SER A 23 31.81 29.27 -42.83
C SER A 23 32.28 28.30 -41.75
N MET A 24 33.28 28.69 -40.95
CA MET A 24 33.76 27.89 -39.82
C MET A 24 32.69 27.74 -38.73
N THR A 25 31.98 28.83 -38.40
CA THR A 25 30.84 28.78 -37.47
C THR A 25 29.74 27.86 -37.98
N ALA A 26 29.38 27.93 -39.27
CA ALA A 26 28.38 27.05 -39.87
C ALA A 26 28.79 25.57 -39.83
N LYS A 27 30.07 25.27 -40.10
CA LYS A 27 30.62 23.91 -39.97
C LYS A 27 30.56 23.41 -38.52
N GLY A 28 30.90 24.27 -37.55
CA GLY A 28 30.83 23.95 -36.13
C GLY A 28 29.39 23.66 -35.66
N ILE A 29 28.43 24.49 -36.07
CA ILE A 29 27.00 24.28 -35.79
C ILE A 29 26.53 22.95 -36.38
N ASN A 30 26.86 22.66 -37.64
CA ASN A 30 26.48 21.42 -38.29
C ASN A 30 27.08 20.17 -37.63
N HIS A 31 28.33 20.26 -37.18
CA HIS A 31 28.98 19.18 -36.44
C HIS A 31 28.26 18.91 -35.11
N LEU A 32 28.01 19.96 -34.31
CA LEU A 32 27.28 19.84 -33.05
C LEU A 32 25.86 19.26 -33.25
N CYS A 33 25.14 19.71 -34.27
CA CYS A 33 23.81 19.17 -34.58
C CYS A 33 23.87 17.68 -34.94
N SER A 34 24.95 17.24 -35.58
CA SER A 34 25.16 15.82 -35.93
C SER A 34 25.47 14.99 -34.68
N GLU A 35 26.34 15.47 -33.78
CA GLU A 35 26.62 14.82 -32.49
C GLU A 35 25.35 14.73 -31.61
N LEU A 36 24.52 15.78 -31.59
CA LEU A 36 23.24 15.76 -30.86
C LEU A 36 22.24 14.75 -31.43
N LEU A 37 22.22 14.55 -32.75
CA LEU A 37 21.37 13.54 -33.38
C LEU A 37 21.83 12.13 -33.06
N GLU A 38 23.15 11.89 -33.05
CA GLU A 38 23.75 10.61 -32.65
C GLU A 38 23.47 10.31 -31.18
N LEU A 39 23.72 11.26 -30.28
CA LEU A 39 23.44 11.13 -28.86
C LEU A 39 21.95 10.85 -28.60
N LYS A 40 21.05 11.52 -29.32
CA LYS A 40 19.61 11.26 -29.22
C LYS A 40 19.26 9.84 -29.65
N ALA A 41 19.85 9.36 -30.74
CA ALA A 41 19.60 8.00 -31.24
C ALA A 41 20.09 6.94 -30.26
N GLU A 42 21.30 7.11 -29.72
CA GLU A 42 21.89 6.21 -28.73
C GLU A 42 21.10 6.22 -27.42
N SER A 43 20.81 7.41 -26.87
CA SER A 43 20.01 7.58 -25.66
C SER A 43 18.63 6.94 -25.78
N ASN A 44 17.97 7.09 -26.94
CA ASN A 44 16.68 6.45 -27.17
C ASN A 44 16.80 4.92 -27.22
N GLY A 45 17.84 4.39 -27.87
CA GLY A 45 18.09 2.95 -27.92
C GLY A 45 18.33 2.34 -26.54
N ASP A 46 19.16 2.99 -25.72
CA ASP A 46 19.46 2.55 -24.36
C ASP A 46 18.25 2.70 -23.43
N PHE A 47 17.50 3.79 -23.55
CA PHE A 47 16.25 3.94 -22.82
C PHE A 47 15.27 2.78 -23.10
N HIS A 48 15.05 2.45 -24.39
CA HIS A 48 14.17 1.33 -24.75
C HIS A 48 14.70 -0.01 -24.22
N ARG A 49 16.01 -0.24 -24.31
CA ARG A 49 16.64 -1.47 -23.79
C ARG A 49 16.43 -1.61 -22.29
N ILE A 50 16.63 -0.53 -21.53
CA ILE A 50 16.43 -0.52 -20.08
C ILE A 50 14.97 -0.79 -19.76
N ILE A 51 14.03 -0.06 -20.36
CA ILE A 51 12.61 -0.22 -20.10
C ILE A 51 12.15 -1.66 -20.40
N ILE A 52 12.51 -2.20 -21.57
CA ILE A 52 12.16 -3.58 -21.94
C ILE A 52 12.76 -4.57 -20.94
N SER A 53 14.04 -4.43 -20.60
CA SER A 53 14.72 -5.30 -19.64
C SER A 53 14.07 -5.26 -18.26
N THR A 54 13.73 -4.07 -17.77
CA THR A 54 13.06 -3.88 -16.49
C THR A 54 11.65 -4.48 -16.51
N CYS A 55 10.87 -4.24 -17.57
CA CYS A 55 9.53 -4.82 -17.71
C CYS A 55 9.57 -6.36 -17.75
N LEU A 56 10.53 -6.95 -18.47
CA LEU A 56 10.70 -8.41 -18.51
C LEU A 56 11.13 -8.97 -17.16
N SER A 57 12.05 -8.28 -16.47
CA SER A 57 12.49 -8.68 -15.13
C SER A 57 11.32 -8.62 -14.15
N PHE A 58 10.55 -7.53 -14.16
CA PHE A 58 9.33 -7.39 -13.36
C PHE A 58 8.32 -8.49 -13.65
N SER A 59 8.04 -8.77 -14.93
CA SER A 59 7.11 -9.84 -15.33
C SER A 59 7.56 -11.21 -14.82
N ARG A 60 8.87 -11.50 -14.86
CA ARG A 60 9.43 -12.76 -14.34
C ARG A 60 9.27 -12.86 -12.83
N THR A 61 9.58 -11.79 -12.10
CA THR A 61 9.38 -11.73 -10.65
C THR A 61 7.91 -11.88 -10.30
N PHE A 62 7.02 -11.22 -11.04
CA PHE A 62 5.58 -11.32 -10.81
C PHE A 62 5.06 -12.75 -10.99
N GLU A 63 5.52 -13.48 -12.01
CA GLU A 63 5.13 -14.88 -12.18
C GLU A 63 5.66 -15.75 -11.03
N GLN A 64 6.88 -15.50 -10.54
CA GLN A 64 7.40 -16.19 -9.37
C GLN A 64 6.55 -15.94 -8.11
N VAL A 65 6.13 -14.69 -7.89
CA VAL A 65 5.22 -14.34 -6.78
C VAL A 65 3.89 -15.09 -6.90
N LYS A 66 3.36 -15.23 -8.12
CA LYS A 66 2.12 -15.97 -8.36
C LYS A 66 2.26 -17.47 -8.06
N VAL A 67 3.38 -18.09 -8.42
CA VAL A 67 3.68 -19.48 -8.04
C VAL A 67 3.77 -19.61 -6.52
N MET A 68 4.49 -18.71 -5.85
CA MET A 68 4.58 -18.70 -4.38
C MET A 68 3.20 -18.53 -3.72
N GLN A 69 2.32 -17.72 -4.30
CA GLN A 69 0.94 -17.58 -3.82
C GLN A 69 0.16 -18.89 -3.93
N GLN A 70 0.34 -19.65 -5.02
CA GLN A 70 -0.29 -20.96 -5.18
C GLN A 70 0.23 -21.96 -4.15
N ASP A 71 1.54 -22.00 -3.94
CA ASP A 71 2.17 -22.85 -2.92
C ASP A 71 1.64 -22.52 -1.51
N LEU A 72 1.46 -21.24 -1.18
CA LEU A 72 0.87 -20.80 0.08
C LEU A 72 -0.60 -21.23 0.23
N ILE A 73 -1.38 -21.18 -0.85
CA ILE A 73 -2.77 -21.65 -0.85
C ILE A 73 -2.82 -23.16 -0.61
N GLN A 74 -1.94 -23.93 -1.27
CA GLN A 74 -1.83 -25.37 -1.07
C GLN A 74 -1.44 -25.70 0.37
N LEU A 75 -0.37 -25.08 0.88
CA LEU A 75 0.11 -25.26 2.25
C LEU A 75 -0.99 -24.93 3.27
N LYS A 76 -1.75 -23.85 3.06
CA LYS A 76 -2.91 -23.52 3.90
C LYS A 76 -3.95 -24.64 3.89
N GLY A 77 -4.22 -25.25 2.73
CA GLY A 77 -5.14 -26.38 2.62
C GLY A 77 -4.65 -27.63 3.36
N GLU A 78 -3.36 -27.93 3.26
CA GLU A 78 -2.72 -29.04 3.98
C GLU A 78 -2.78 -28.83 5.50
N ILE A 79 -2.41 -27.64 5.98
CA ILE A 79 -2.52 -27.27 7.40
C ILE A 79 -3.99 -27.37 7.86
N SER A 80 -4.94 -26.83 7.10
CA SER A 80 -6.36 -26.91 7.45
C SER A 80 -6.86 -28.36 7.56
N THR A 81 -6.38 -29.25 6.69
CA THR A 81 -6.72 -30.68 6.73
C THR A 81 -6.15 -31.33 7.97
N GLN A 82 -4.88 -31.03 8.29
CA GLN A 82 -4.21 -31.55 9.47
C GLN A 82 -4.86 -31.04 10.77
N THR A 83 -5.19 -29.75 10.85
CA THR A 83 -5.90 -29.15 11.99
C THR A 83 -7.25 -29.83 12.20
N ASN A 84 -8.00 -30.10 11.13
CA ASN A 84 -9.29 -30.80 11.25
C ASN A 84 -9.11 -32.26 11.72
N LEU A 85 -8.09 -32.96 11.22
CA LEU A 85 -7.77 -34.32 11.70
C LEU A 85 -7.44 -34.33 13.20
N VAL A 86 -6.63 -33.37 13.66
CA VAL A 86 -6.30 -33.23 15.09
C VAL A 86 -7.56 -32.93 15.89
N LYS A 87 -8.42 -32.03 15.42
CA LYS A 87 -9.70 -31.71 16.08
C LYS A 87 -10.59 -32.95 16.20
N HIS A 88 -10.81 -33.68 15.12
CA HIS A 88 -11.59 -34.92 15.14
C HIS A 88 -11.01 -35.99 16.08
N LEU A 89 -9.69 -36.09 16.17
CA LEU A 89 -9.04 -37.00 17.11
C LEU A 89 -9.28 -36.58 18.56
N VAL A 90 -9.14 -35.28 18.85
CA VAL A 90 -9.39 -34.71 20.18
C VAL A 90 -10.84 -34.93 20.59
N ASP A 91 -11.80 -34.57 19.73
CA ASP A 91 -13.23 -34.73 19.99
C ASP A 91 -13.62 -36.20 20.17
N GLY A 92 -13.03 -37.10 19.38
CA GLY A 92 -13.27 -38.54 19.48
C GLY A 92 -12.74 -39.17 20.77
N ILE A 93 -11.61 -38.70 21.28
CA ILE A 93 -11.06 -39.16 22.57
C ILE A 93 -11.91 -38.63 23.72
N ASP A 94 -12.35 -37.37 23.66
CA ASP A 94 -13.18 -36.76 24.71
C ASP A 94 -14.50 -37.54 24.88
N LEU A 95 -15.15 -37.88 23.75
CA LEU A 95 -16.36 -38.72 23.75
C LEU A 95 -16.12 -40.14 24.32
N ALA A 96 -14.97 -40.75 24.05
CA ALA A 96 -14.64 -42.08 24.56
C ALA A 96 -14.36 -42.08 26.08
N VAL A 97 -13.79 -40.99 26.60
CA VAL A 97 -13.60 -40.77 28.04
C VAL A 97 -14.94 -40.56 28.73
N GLU A 98 -15.84 -39.75 28.16
CA GLU A 98 -17.19 -39.52 28.69
C GLU A 98 -18.06 -40.80 28.68
N ALA A 99 -17.92 -41.65 27.66
CA ALA A 99 -18.65 -42.91 27.54
C ALA A 99 -18.19 -44.01 28.52
N GLY A 100 -17.09 -43.80 29.26
CA GLY A 100 -16.57 -44.78 30.21
C GLY A 100 -16.02 -46.06 29.57
N GLU A 101 -15.74 -46.05 28.27
CA GLU A 101 -15.27 -47.20 27.49
C GLU A 101 -13.77 -47.50 27.69
N THR A 102 -13.08 -46.75 28.56
CA THR A 102 -11.64 -46.89 28.78
C THR A 102 -11.34 -47.95 29.85
N ASP A 103 -10.70 -49.04 29.46
CA ASP A 103 -10.25 -50.12 30.35
C ASP A 103 -9.22 -49.57 31.38
N PRO A 104 -9.43 -49.75 32.70
CA PRO A 104 -8.56 -49.17 33.74
C PRO A 104 -7.11 -49.67 33.72
N THR A 105 -6.78 -50.67 32.90
CA THR A 105 -5.45 -51.28 32.81
C THR A 105 -4.49 -50.62 31.81
N VAL A 106 -4.96 -49.70 30.96
CA VAL A 106 -4.15 -48.98 29.95
C VAL A 106 -3.74 -47.56 30.42
N VAL A 107 -4.04 -47.22 31.67
CA VAL A 107 -3.94 -45.85 32.22
C VAL A 107 -2.50 -45.37 32.52
N ASP A 108 -1.47 -46.19 32.32
CA ASP A 108 -0.11 -45.87 32.78
C ASP A 108 0.84 -45.36 31.68
N SER A 109 0.39 -45.12 30.44
CA SER A 109 1.33 -44.71 29.36
C SER A 109 0.84 -43.66 28.36
N THR A 110 -0.43 -43.25 28.39
CA THR A 110 -1.00 -42.34 27.35
C THR A 110 -1.98 -41.29 27.87
N THR A 111 -2.09 -41.12 29.19
CA THR A 111 -3.15 -40.32 29.80
C THR A 111 -2.83 -38.82 29.75
N LEU A 112 -3.01 -38.22 28.56
CA LEU A 112 -3.36 -36.82 28.46
C LEU A 112 -4.60 -36.61 29.36
N GLN A 113 -4.48 -35.77 30.39
CA GLN A 113 -5.60 -35.47 31.28
C GLN A 113 -6.74 -34.84 30.46
N PRO A 114 -8.02 -35.03 30.82
CA PRO A 114 -9.16 -34.40 30.13
C PRO A 114 -8.99 -32.89 29.91
N SER A 115 -8.31 -32.21 30.84
CA SER A 115 -7.94 -30.79 30.73
C SER A 115 -7.04 -30.45 29.54
N GLN A 116 -6.18 -31.37 29.09
CA GLN A 116 -5.27 -31.15 27.96
C GLN A 116 -5.99 -31.26 26.61
N PHE A 117 -7.01 -32.11 26.49
CA PHE A 117 -7.85 -32.19 25.29
C PHE A 117 -8.70 -30.94 25.12
N SER A 118 -9.36 -30.50 26.21
CA SER A 118 -10.08 -29.23 26.24
C SER A 118 -9.17 -28.05 25.83
N ARG A 119 -7.90 -28.07 26.24
CA ARG A 119 -6.93 -27.01 25.90
C ARG A 119 -6.54 -27.01 24.42
N ILE A 120 -6.35 -28.18 23.80
CA ILE A 120 -6.04 -28.30 22.36
C ILE A 120 -7.24 -27.86 21.52
N SER A 121 -8.44 -28.28 21.89
CA SER A 121 -9.67 -27.87 21.19
C SER A 121 -9.87 -26.34 21.26
N TRP A 122 -9.71 -25.76 22.46
CA TRP A 122 -9.77 -24.31 22.66
C TRP A 122 -8.72 -23.55 21.84
N LEU A 123 -7.49 -24.08 21.73
CA LEU A 123 -6.44 -23.49 20.91
C LEU A 123 -6.84 -23.39 19.43
N ILE A 124 -7.34 -24.49 18.87
CA ILE A 124 -7.77 -24.58 17.47
C ILE A 124 -8.90 -23.58 17.20
N ASP A 125 -9.89 -23.54 18.09
CA ASP A 125 -11.05 -22.66 17.95
C ASP A 125 -10.67 -21.18 18.13
N SER A 126 -9.76 -20.89 19.06
CA SER A 126 -9.23 -19.54 19.27
C SER A 126 -8.44 -19.03 18.07
N GLU A 127 -7.57 -19.85 17.49
CA GLU A 127 -6.82 -19.49 16.28
C GLU A 127 -7.75 -19.22 15.09
N ALA A 128 -8.75 -20.08 14.91
CA ALA A 128 -9.77 -19.90 13.87
C ALA A 128 -10.58 -18.61 14.07
N HIS A 129 -10.95 -18.29 15.31
CA HIS A 129 -11.64 -17.05 15.67
C HIS A 129 -10.79 -15.82 15.35
N ILE A 130 -9.54 -15.78 15.81
CA ILE A 130 -8.59 -14.68 15.56
C ILE A 130 -8.43 -14.45 14.06
N TYR A 131 -8.26 -15.53 13.28
CA TYR A 131 -8.13 -15.44 11.83
C TYR A 131 -9.40 -14.89 11.15
N SER A 132 -10.58 -15.36 11.58
CA SER A 132 -11.87 -14.90 11.06
C SER A 132 -12.08 -13.41 11.31
N VAL A 133 -11.83 -12.96 12.54
CA VAL A 133 -11.88 -11.55 12.95
C VAL A 133 -10.92 -10.71 12.12
N ALA A 134 -9.66 -11.15 11.97
CA ALA A 134 -8.66 -10.43 11.18
C ALA A 134 -9.13 -10.21 9.74
N LYS A 135 -9.68 -11.26 9.12
CA LYS A 135 -10.19 -11.22 7.75
C LYS A 135 -11.42 -10.31 7.62
N ALA A 136 -12.35 -10.37 8.56
CA ALA A 136 -13.53 -9.52 8.57
C ALA A 136 -13.14 -8.04 8.70
N LEU A 137 -12.21 -7.72 9.61
CA LEU A 137 -11.71 -6.36 9.78
C LEU A 137 -10.96 -5.85 8.55
N ASP A 138 -10.12 -6.66 7.91
CA ASP A 138 -9.46 -6.27 6.66
C ASP A 138 -10.47 -5.95 5.55
N ALA A 139 -11.55 -6.73 5.43
CA ALA A 139 -12.60 -6.48 4.43
C ALA A 139 -13.32 -5.15 4.70
N LEU A 140 -13.75 -4.90 5.95
CA LEU A 140 -14.43 -3.66 6.33
C LEU A 140 -13.56 -2.43 6.16
N ILE A 141 -12.27 -2.52 6.52
CA ILE A 141 -11.30 -1.42 6.33
C ILE A 141 -11.11 -1.11 4.84
N CYS A 142 -11.07 -2.14 3.98
CA CYS A 142 -10.96 -1.94 2.53
C CYS A 142 -12.24 -1.36 1.91
N GLU A 143 -13.41 -1.74 2.45
CA GLU A 143 -14.72 -1.23 2.03
C GLU A 143 -15.06 0.14 2.62
N ASP A 144 -14.14 0.74 3.40
CA ASP A 144 -14.31 2.01 4.12
C ASP A 144 -15.48 2.01 5.14
N ARG A 145 -15.89 0.83 5.59
CA ARG A 145 -16.94 0.62 6.60
C ARG A 145 -16.34 0.71 8.01
N ILE A 146 -15.77 1.88 8.31
CA ILE A 146 -14.96 2.09 9.52
C ILE A 146 -15.77 1.96 10.82
N ASP A 147 -17.03 2.39 10.82
CA ASP A 147 -17.90 2.31 12.00
C ASP A 147 -18.18 0.86 12.41
N GLU A 148 -18.43 -0.02 11.43
CA GLU A 148 -18.63 -1.45 11.66
C GLU A 148 -17.34 -2.14 12.09
N ALA A 149 -16.20 -1.75 11.51
CA ALA A 149 -14.90 -2.26 11.94
C ALA A 149 -14.60 -1.87 13.40
N LEU A 150 -15.00 -0.67 13.82
CA LEU A 150 -14.85 -0.21 15.19
C LEU A 150 -15.74 -0.97 16.18
N GLU A 151 -16.96 -1.33 15.78
CA GLU A 151 -17.85 -2.18 16.58
C GLU A 151 -17.24 -3.56 16.83
N ILE A 152 -16.70 -4.20 15.78
CA ILE A 152 -16.00 -5.48 15.91
C ILE A 152 -14.78 -5.32 16.84
N ILE A 153 -13.93 -4.31 16.63
CA ILE A 153 -12.78 -4.07 17.52
C ILE A 153 -13.19 -3.96 18.98
N LYS A 154 -14.30 -3.29 19.28
CA LYS A 154 -14.79 -3.14 20.64
C LYS A 154 -15.18 -4.49 21.25
N VAL A 155 -15.93 -5.31 20.51
CA VAL A 155 -16.32 -6.66 20.95
C VAL A 155 -15.08 -7.52 21.20
N GLU A 156 -14.09 -7.46 20.30
CA GLU A 156 -12.91 -8.30 20.43
C GLU A 156 -11.92 -7.80 21.49
N ASP A 157 -11.91 -6.51 21.81
CA ASP A 157 -11.22 -5.98 22.98
C ASP A 157 -11.79 -6.55 24.29
N ASP A 158 -13.12 -6.58 24.42
CA ASP A 158 -13.80 -7.14 25.59
C ASP A 158 -13.54 -8.66 25.69
N ASN A 159 -13.52 -9.37 24.55
CA ASN A 159 -13.16 -10.79 24.50
C ASN A 159 -11.70 -11.03 24.88
N LEU A 160 -10.78 -10.22 24.37
CA LEU A 160 -9.35 -10.30 24.70
C LEU A 160 -9.09 -10.04 26.18
N GLN A 161 -9.78 -9.07 26.79
CA GLN A 161 -9.70 -8.83 28.22
C GLN A 161 -10.20 -10.02 29.04
N ARG A 162 -11.28 -10.67 28.60
CA ARG A 162 -11.79 -11.89 29.24
C ARG A 162 -10.78 -13.02 29.20
N VAL A 163 -10.20 -13.28 28.03
CA VAL A 163 -9.16 -14.30 27.85
C VAL A 163 -7.91 -14.01 28.70
N LYS A 164 -7.48 -12.74 28.78
CA LYS A 164 -6.36 -12.32 29.64
C LYS A 164 -6.66 -12.48 31.13
N ALA A 165 -7.90 -12.28 31.56
CA ALA A 165 -8.28 -12.45 32.97
C ALA A 165 -8.30 -13.92 33.42
N GLU A 166 -8.45 -14.85 32.46
CA GLU A 166 -8.45 -16.30 32.65
C GLU A 166 -7.05 -16.91 32.40
N GLU A 167 -5.97 -16.11 32.41
CA GLU A 167 -4.60 -16.44 31.98
C GLU A 167 -3.97 -17.70 32.63
N GLU A 168 -4.47 -18.17 33.78
CA GLU A 168 -3.91 -19.36 34.44
C GLU A 168 -4.08 -20.65 33.61
N ASP A 169 -5.01 -20.71 32.65
CA ASP A 169 -5.33 -21.93 31.88
C ASP A 169 -4.91 -21.90 30.39
N TYR A 170 -4.56 -20.73 29.85
CA TYR A 170 -4.39 -20.56 28.39
C TYR A 170 -2.93 -20.39 27.93
N PRO A 171 -2.56 -20.88 26.73
CA PRO A 171 -1.23 -20.68 26.16
C PRO A 171 -0.93 -19.21 25.87
N PHE A 172 0.18 -18.70 26.40
CA PHE A 172 0.64 -17.31 26.22
C PHE A 172 0.72 -16.86 24.74
N ASP A 173 1.12 -17.77 23.85
CA ASP A 173 1.31 -17.48 22.43
C ASP A 173 0.03 -17.06 21.73
N ILE A 174 -1.12 -17.66 22.08
CA ILE A 174 -2.40 -17.36 21.42
C ILE A 174 -2.98 -16.01 21.88
N VAL A 175 -2.80 -15.67 23.16
CA VAL A 175 -3.22 -14.39 23.74
C VAL A 175 -2.40 -13.26 23.13
N THR A 176 -1.09 -13.49 22.98
CA THR A 176 -0.17 -12.55 22.33
C THR A 176 -0.51 -12.36 20.86
N LEU A 177 -0.78 -13.45 20.13
CA LEU A 177 -1.23 -13.39 18.73
C LEU A 177 -2.50 -12.56 18.60
N TYR A 178 -3.48 -12.82 19.49
CA TYR A 178 -4.75 -12.12 19.48
C TYR A 178 -4.57 -10.61 19.71
N ASP A 179 -3.81 -10.24 20.73
CA ASP A 179 -3.49 -8.83 21.05
C ASP A 179 -2.79 -8.12 19.89
N CYS A 180 -1.87 -8.80 19.22
CA CYS A 180 -1.17 -8.27 18.05
C CYS A 180 -2.13 -8.01 16.88
N VAL A 181 -3.02 -8.96 16.59
CA VAL A 181 -4.01 -8.81 15.51
C VAL A 181 -4.96 -7.65 15.79
N VAL A 182 -5.57 -7.60 16.97
CA VAL A 182 -6.50 -6.51 17.34
C VAL A 182 -5.80 -5.15 17.30
N SER A 183 -4.56 -5.08 17.81
CA SER A 183 -3.76 -3.85 17.81
C SER A 183 -3.39 -3.38 16.40
N ASP A 184 -2.98 -4.30 15.50
CA ASP A 184 -2.70 -3.99 14.08
C ASP A 184 -3.94 -3.40 13.39
N LYS A 185 -5.08 -4.07 13.52
CA LYS A 185 -6.33 -3.61 12.89
C LYS A 185 -6.78 -2.25 13.44
N ARG A 186 -6.66 -2.03 14.76
CA ARG A 186 -6.94 -0.74 15.38
C ARG A 186 -6.04 0.37 14.83
N ALA A 187 -4.75 0.09 14.63
CA ALA A 187 -3.82 1.05 14.06
C ALA A 187 -4.22 1.44 12.62
N LYS A 188 -4.62 0.45 11.80
CA LYS A 188 -5.12 0.69 10.43
C LYS A 188 -6.39 1.54 10.41
N ILE A 189 -7.34 1.26 11.31
CA ILE A 189 -8.57 2.06 11.45
C ILE A 189 -8.23 3.51 11.82
N LYS A 190 -7.35 3.72 12.81
CA LYS A 190 -6.90 5.06 13.21
C LYS A 190 -6.25 5.81 12.05
N LEU A 191 -5.44 5.13 11.25
CA LEU A 191 -4.81 5.73 10.06
C LEU A 191 -5.86 6.18 9.03
N ARG A 192 -6.87 5.35 8.75
CA ARG A 192 -7.98 5.71 7.84
C ARG A 192 -8.75 6.94 8.32
N LEU A 193 -9.07 6.99 9.62
CA LEU A 193 -9.75 8.14 10.23
C LEU A 193 -8.92 9.43 10.14
N ALA A 194 -7.61 9.35 10.36
CA ALA A 194 -6.73 10.50 10.22
C ALA A 194 -6.75 11.07 8.79
N HIS A 195 -6.67 10.21 7.78
CA HIS A 195 -6.75 10.62 6.37
C HIS A 195 -8.11 11.25 6.01
N ALA A 196 -9.23 10.75 6.57
CA ALA A 196 -10.54 11.34 6.36
C ALA A 196 -10.65 12.74 6.97
N SER A 197 -10.06 12.96 8.16
CA SER A 197 -10.00 14.27 8.81
C SER A 197 -9.17 15.27 8.00
N ASP A 198 -8.02 14.86 7.46
CA ASP A 198 -7.17 15.71 6.62
C ASP A 198 -7.85 16.09 5.30
N TYR A 199 -8.60 15.17 4.70
CA TYR A 199 -9.40 15.44 3.50
C TYR A 199 -10.55 16.40 3.79
N ALA A 200 -11.26 16.24 4.90
CA ALA A 200 -12.33 17.14 5.30
C ALA A 200 -11.82 18.58 5.56
N GLN A 201 -10.64 18.70 6.18
CA GLN A 201 -10.00 20.00 6.45
C GLN A 201 -9.56 20.71 5.17
N THR A 202 -9.03 19.97 4.19
CA THR A 202 -8.62 20.52 2.89
C THR A 202 -9.80 20.87 1.99
N ALA A 203 -10.89 20.10 2.03
CA ALA A 203 -12.14 20.43 1.34
C ALA A 203 -12.81 21.69 1.92
N ALA A 204 -12.83 21.87 3.24
CA ALA A 204 -13.38 23.05 3.90
C ALA A 204 -12.61 24.35 3.60
N GLN A 205 -11.34 24.26 3.20
CA GLN A 205 -10.54 25.42 2.78
C GLN A 205 -10.73 25.79 1.29
N GLY A 206 -11.42 24.95 0.50
CA GLY A 206 -11.74 25.22 -0.90
C GLY A 206 -13.04 25.98 -1.14
N GLU A 207 -13.88 26.16 -0.11
CA GLU A 207 -15.21 26.78 -0.23
C GLU A 207 -15.23 28.19 0.42
N ILE A 208 -14.43 29.11 -0.11
CA ILE A 208 -14.60 30.55 0.17
C ILE A 208 -15.71 31.06 -0.76
N VAL A 209 -16.93 31.12 -0.23
CA VAL A 209 -18.05 31.87 -0.80
C VAL A 209 -17.72 33.38 -0.73
N PRO A 210 -17.63 34.13 -1.84
CA PRO A 210 -17.57 35.58 -1.76
C PRO A 210 -19.01 36.10 -1.70
N THR A 211 -19.45 36.39 -0.47
CA THR A 211 -20.59 37.29 -0.25
C THR A 211 -20.05 38.71 -0.29
N THR A 212 -20.45 39.51 -1.30
CA THR A 212 -20.89 40.92 -1.20
C THR A 212 -20.69 41.64 -2.53
N ASP A 213 -21.78 41.88 -3.26
CA ASP A 213 -21.95 43.17 -3.92
C ASP A 213 -23.43 43.54 -3.91
N ARG A 214 -23.83 44.33 -2.91
CA ARG A 214 -25.13 45.02 -2.87
C ARG A 214 -24.81 46.52 -2.84
N PRO A 215 -25.17 47.29 -3.87
CA PRO A 215 -24.86 48.71 -3.92
C PRO A 215 -25.73 49.51 -2.93
N PRO A 216 -25.24 50.65 -2.43
CA PRO A 216 -25.90 51.43 -1.39
C PRO A 216 -27.15 52.17 -1.90
N PRO A 217 -28.09 52.52 -1.00
CA PRO A 217 -29.32 53.20 -1.37
C PRO A 217 -29.06 54.68 -1.68
N SER A 218 -29.50 55.11 -2.85
CA SER A 218 -29.62 56.52 -3.23
C SER A 218 -30.73 57.18 -2.41
N HIS A 219 -30.37 58.18 -1.59
CA HIS A 219 -31.34 59.04 -0.92
C HIS A 219 -31.86 60.11 -1.89
N ASP A 220 -33.19 60.23 -1.92
CA ASP A 220 -34.02 61.17 -2.67
C ASP A 220 -33.66 62.65 -2.49
N VAL A 221 -33.92 63.45 -3.54
CA VAL A 221 -34.39 64.84 -3.40
C VAL A 221 -35.53 65.08 -4.41
N PRO A 222 -36.65 65.70 -4.00
CA PRO A 222 -37.88 65.78 -4.78
C PRO A 222 -37.89 66.97 -5.74
N VAL A 223 -38.72 66.90 -6.77
CA VAL A 223 -39.17 68.07 -7.53
C VAL A 223 -40.69 68.02 -7.66
N GLU A 224 -41.37 68.81 -6.83
CA GLU A 224 -42.69 69.36 -7.16
C GLU A 224 -42.48 70.51 -8.16
N PHE A 225 -43.06 70.39 -9.35
CA PHE A 225 -44.14 71.23 -9.91
C PHE A 225 -44.46 70.75 -11.33
#